data_AF-A0A0G4N724-F1
#
_entry.id   AF-A0A0G4N724-F1
#
_cell.length_a   1.000
_cell.length_b   1.000
_cell.length_c   1.000
_cell.angle_alpha   90.00
_cell.angle_beta   90.00
_cell.angle_gamma   90.00
#
_symmetry.space_group_name_H-M   'P 1'
#
loop_
_entity.id
_entity.type
_entity.pdbx_description
1 polymer ?
#
loop_
_entity_poly.entity_id
_entity_poly.type
_entity_poly.pdbx_seq_one_letter_code
_entity_poly.pdbx_strand_id
1 'polypeptide(L)'
;LPRNQVPEWAAYYINYKGLKKLIKGAAERAKSGQEVDLAGFFYELDRNLEDVDFFYNKKFGDAVRRLNLLHDRYGRVPDVVSTLDEDEISELIGALIDLRTQLRNLVWFGEINRRGFVKITKKLDKKVPETTTQHRYLSTKVDVLPFAKDGNAMRLLSEINKWLSVLSEAQTLSFDDSRSDRSTRSLGRASAKAMLTLPQALLDNLDHAIRSDNVEVLQRTLEEGKVAADSSSQSLMLNLLQRSVSALSRTSIAYLLKQVRTLQEPDDINGRTCIHRLVIHIGRAKVPSPSQEPTAYPFPVGTHFTSQYIQPAVSPSSLTRALNENETKLLHKDDEAVQLLIFLLGRLSPEQQAGLILKDSFGRLPLHYAAQYGFVVVCQIIMAKMQEWGQFNVEDGIDAEKWQDKEGYAPLHLSVIGGHPLTTKALLQGEDWQGVHENKTEMRKEVAKSGAVLALATKFNYKVIVEMLVEAGVDINWRDKTGETALHLAARFGHDDCAKVLLKGTSEQKADTEIMES
;
A
#
# COMPACT_ATOMS: atom_id res chain seq x y z
N LEU A 1 17.20 -0.28 -17.58
CA LEU A 1 17.08 -0.78 -16.18
C LEU A 1 16.16 0.11 -15.37
N PRO A 2 16.32 1.46 -15.32
CA PRO A 2 15.42 2.33 -14.53
C PRO A 2 13.94 2.21 -14.92
N ARG A 3 13.66 2.03 -16.23
CA ARG A 3 12.30 1.93 -16.77
C ARG A 3 11.50 0.67 -16.35
N ASN A 4 12.16 -0.33 -15.77
CA ASN A 4 11.55 -1.62 -15.44
C ASN A 4 11.61 -1.91 -13.93
N GLN A 5 11.97 -0.92 -13.10
CA GLN A 5 12.04 -1.08 -11.66
C GLN A 5 10.68 -0.77 -11.05
N VAL A 6 10.33 -1.49 -9.99
CA VAL A 6 9.27 -1.06 -9.07
C VAL A 6 9.80 0.21 -8.39
N PRO A 7 9.18 1.39 -8.58
CA PRO A 7 9.74 2.67 -8.13
C PRO A 7 10.02 2.69 -6.62
N GLU A 8 9.13 2.08 -5.85
CA GLU A 8 9.22 1.95 -4.39
C GLU A 8 10.47 1.20 -3.95
N TRP A 9 10.92 0.23 -4.77
CA TRP A 9 12.05 -0.63 -4.44
C TRP A 9 13.33 -0.23 -5.16
N ALA A 10 13.32 0.92 -5.85
CA ALA A 10 14.45 1.43 -6.64
C ALA A 10 15.78 1.42 -5.87
N ALA A 11 15.75 1.66 -4.56
CA ALA A 11 16.95 1.67 -3.70
C ALA A 11 17.59 0.28 -3.51
N TYR A 12 16.82 -0.79 -3.65
CA TYR A 12 17.25 -2.17 -3.42
C TYR A 12 17.61 -2.90 -4.71
N TYR A 13 17.48 -2.25 -5.87
CA TYR A 13 17.97 -2.82 -7.12
C TYR A 13 19.49 -2.65 -7.23
N ILE A 14 20.12 -3.59 -7.94
CA ILE A 14 21.53 -3.52 -8.30
C ILE A 14 21.90 -2.14 -8.86
N ASN A 15 22.92 -1.50 -8.28
CA ASN A 15 23.47 -0.22 -8.69
C ASN A 15 24.24 -0.34 -10.01
N TYR A 16 23.50 -0.54 -11.09
CA TYR A 16 24.05 -0.77 -12.41
C TYR A 16 24.86 0.43 -12.93
N LYS A 17 24.47 1.67 -12.57
CA LYS A 17 25.21 2.89 -12.95
C LYS A 17 26.59 2.91 -12.26
N GLY A 18 26.65 2.68 -10.95
CA GLY A 18 27.88 2.62 -10.17
C GLY A 18 28.84 1.53 -10.66
N LEU A 19 28.34 0.30 -10.80
CA LEU A 19 29.14 -0.82 -11.30
C LEU A 19 29.66 -0.58 -12.73
N LYS A 20 28.86 0.05 -13.59
CA LYS A 20 29.31 0.43 -14.95
C LYS A 20 30.45 1.46 -14.91
N LYS A 21 30.47 2.37 -13.94
CA LYS A 21 31.56 3.34 -13.76
C LYS A 21 32.87 2.63 -13.37
N LEU A 22 32.79 1.66 -12.45
CA LEU A 22 33.94 0.82 -12.07
C LEU A 22 34.49 0.02 -13.26
N ILE A 23 33.63 -0.60 -14.07
CA ILE A 23 34.06 -1.31 -15.29
C ILE A 23 34.74 -0.36 -16.28
N LYS A 24 34.24 0.86 -16.46
CA LYS A 24 34.89 1.84 -17.34
C LYS A 24 36.30 2.20 -16.86
N GLY A 25 36.45 2.50 -15.57
CA GLY A 25 37.76 2.80 -14.98
C GLY A 25 38.73 1.62 -15.04
N ALA A 26 38.24 0.38 -14.88
CA ALA A 26 39.05 -0.83 -15.09
C ALA A 26 39.48 -1.00 -16.56
N ALA A 27 38.57 -0.78 -17.51
CA ALA A 27 38.86 -0.87 -18.94
C ALA A 27 39.82 0.21 -19.44
N GLU A 28 39.79 1.42 -18.85
CA GLU A 28 40.74 2.50 -19.15
C GLU A 28 42.14 2.16 -18.64
N ARG A 29 42.25 1.64 -17.40
CA ARG A 29 43.52 1.16 -16.84
C ARG A 29 44.14 0.03 -17.66
N ALA A 30 43.32 -0.93 -18.09
CA ALA A 30 43.72 -2.01 -18.98
C ALA A 30 44.30 -1.48 -20.31
N LYS A 31 43.68 -0.46 -20.89
CA LYS A 31 44.16 0.18 -22.13
C LYS A 31 45.45 0.97 -21.94
N SER A 32 45.68 1.54 -20.75
CA SER A 32 46.93 2.23 -20.41
C SER A 32 48.09 1.29 -20.05
N GLY A 33 47.88 -0.04 -20.09
CA GLY A 33 48.91 -1.03 -19.74
C GLY A 33 49.16 -1.15 -18.23
N GLN A 34 48.28 -0.61 -17.39
CA GLN A 34 48.35 -0.74 -15.94
C GLN A 34 47.66 -2.02 -15.47
N GLU A 35 48.12 -2.59 -14.36
CA GLU A 35 47.52 -3.77 -13.74
C GLU A 35 46.06 -3.47 -13.32
N VAL A 36 45.14 -4.36 -13.71
CA VAL A 36 43.70 -4.15 -13.51
C VAL A 36 43.26 -4.85 -12.23
N ASP A 37 43.14 -4.09 -11.14
CA ASP A 37 42.51 -4.61 -9.92
C ASP A 37 40.98 -4.61 -10.03
N LEU A 38 40.40 -5.81 -9.97
CA LEU A 38 38.96 -6.06 -10.00
C LEU A 38 38.36 -6.27 -8.60
N ALA A 39 39.17 -6.28 -7.53
CA ALA A 39 38.71 -6.52 -6.17
C ALA A 39 37.62 -5.51 -5.76
N GLY A 40 37.81 -4.22 -6.07
CA GLY A 40 36.80 -3.19 -5.80
C GLY A 40 35.49 -3.38 -6.56
N PHE A 41 35.54 -3.94 -7.78
CA PHE A 41 34.32 -4.27 -8.53
C PHE A 41 33.58 -5.45 -7.91
N PHE A 42 34.28 -6.54 -7.58
CA PHE A 42 33.67 -7.72 -6.97
C PHE A 42 33.15 -7.45 -5.56
N TYR A 43 33.86 -6.63 -4.78
CA TYR A 43 33.39 -6.16 -3.46
C TYR A 43 32.05 -5.43 -3.56
N GLU A 44 31.94 -4.44 -4.46
CA GLU A 44 30.68 -3.72 -4.67
C GLU A 44 29.60 -4.63 -5.27
N LEU A 45 29.96 -5.55 -6.16
CA LEU A 45 29.01 -6.50 -6.75
C LEU A 45 28.43 -7.45 -5.69
N ASP A 46 29.27 -7.96 -4.79
CA ASP A 46 28.87 -8.84 -3.68
C ASP A 46 28.00 -8.09 -2.67
N ARG A 47 28.34 -6.84 -2.33
CA ARG A 47 27.49 -5.99 -1.47
C ARG A 47 26.10 -5.77 -2.08
N ASN A 48 26.04 -5.48 -3.38
CA ASN A 48 24.77 -5.33 -4.09
C ASN A 48 23.99 -6.66 -4.12
N LEU A 49 24.67 -7.81 -4.18
CA LEU A 49 24.05 -9.13 -4.14
C LEU A 49 23.42 -9.40 -2.76
N GLU A 50 24.14 -9.08 -1.69
CA GLU A 50 23.66 -9.17 -0.31
C GLU A 50 22.44 -8.28 -0.07
N ASP A 51 22.48 -7.03 -0.51
CA ASP A 51 21.36 -6.09 -0.37
C ASP A 51 20.09 -6.59 -1.10
N VAL A 52 20.26 -7.11 -2.32
CA VAL A 52 19.15 -7.69 -3.12
C VAL A 52 18.58 -8.94 -2.45
N ASP A 53 19.44 -9.85 -2.01
CA ASP A 53 19.01 -11.11 -1.38
C ASP A 53 18.33 -10.87 -0.03
N PHE A 54 18.90 -10.00 0.81
CA PHE A 54 18.32 -9.61 2.09
C PHE A 54 16.93 -8.99 1.91
N PHE A 55 16.80 -8.04 0.96
CA PHE A 55 15.51 -7.42 0.68
C PHE A 55 14.48 -8.44 0.17
N TYR A 56 14.88 -9.31 -0.77
CA TYR A 56 14.01 -10.35 -1.31
C TYR A 56 13.50 -11.29 -0.21
N ASN A 57 14.42 -11.82 0.61
CA ASN A 57 14.09 -12.79 1.66
C ASN A 57 13.23 -12.16 2.76
N LYS A 58 13.47 -10.90 3.11
CA LYS A 58 12.61 -10.15 4.04
C LYS A 58 11.18 -10.05 3.53
N LYS A 59 11.00 -9.62 2.27
CA LYS A 59 9.66 -9.49 1.65
C LYS A 59 8.97 -10.84 1.44
N PHE A 60 9.73 -11.86 1.06
CA PHE A 60 9.23 -13.22 0.94
C PHE A 60 8.76 -13.77 2.29
N GLY A 61 9.56 -13.59 3.34
CA GLY A 61 9.22 -14.00 4.71
C GLY A 61 7.96 -13.29 5.23
N ASP A 62 7.81 -11.98 4.97
CA ASP A 62 6.60 -11.24 5.28
C ASP A 62 5.36 -11.84 4.58
N ALA A 63 5.48 -12.19 3.30
CA ALA A 63 4.39 -12.81 2.54
C ALA A 63 4.02 -14.20 3.06
N VAL A 64 5.02 -15.04 3.39
CA VAL A 64 4.80 -16.36 4.00
C VAL A 64 4.10 -16.22 5.35
N ARG A 65 4.53 -15.29 6.20
CA ARG A 65 3.89 -15.07 7.52
C ARG A 65 2.42 -14.70 7.36
N ARG A 66 2.08 -13.80 6.43
CA ARG A 66 0.69 -13.41 6.16
C ARG A 66 -0.14 -14.56 5.63
N LEU A 67 0.43 -15.39 4.76
CA LEU A 67 -0.24 -16.58 4.27
C LEU A 67 -0.42 -17.64 5.37
N ASN A 68 0.52 -17.76 6.30
CA ASN A 68 0.35 -18.64 7.46
C ASN A 68 -0.76 -18.13 8.39
N LEU A 69 -0.84 -16.82 8.65
CA LEU A 69 -1.95 -16.23 9.40
C LEU A 69 -3.31 -16.54 8.74
N LEU A 70 -3.38 -16.49 7.40
CA LEU A 70 -4.55 -16.95 6.66
C LEU A 70 -4.85 -18.42 6.95
N HIS A 71 -3.86 -19.30 6.82
CA HIS A 71 -4.04 -20.73 7.07
C HIS A 71 -4.42 -21.07 8.51
N ASP A 72 -3.86 -20.37 9.48
CA ASP A 72 -4.15 -20.56 10.89
C ASP A 72 -5.56 -20.08 11.23
N ARG A 73 -5.99 -18.96 10.62
CA ARG A 73 -7.32 -18.39 10.86
C ARG A 73 -8.42 -19.10 10.09
N TYR A 74 -8.15 -19.55 8.88
CA TYR A 74 -9.18 -20.02 7.96
C TYR A 74 -9.05 -21.51 7.61
N GLY A 75 -7.89 -22.13 7.81
CA GLY A 75 -7.59 -23.49 7.34
C GLY A 75 -7.03 -23.49 5.92
N ARG A 76 -7.02 -24.64 5.25
CA ARG A 76 -6.59 -24.79 3.84
C ARG A 76 -7.81 -24.84 2.91
N VAL A 77 -7.64 -24.35 1.68
CA VAL A 77 -8.61 -24.50 0.57
C VAL A 77 -8.96 -25.99 0.39
N PRO A 78 -10.24 -26.41 0.18
CA PRO A 78 -11.39 -25.62 -0.26
C PRO A 78 -12.60 -25.50 0.71
N ASP A 79 -12.66 -26.23 1.82
CA ASP A 79 -13.91 -26.36 2.61
C ASP A 79 -14.34 -25.10 3.39
N VAL A 80 -13.44 -24.13 3.52
CA VAL A 80 -13.59 -22.94 4.37
C VAL A 80 -14.69 -21.99 3.87
N VAL A 81 -14.85 -21.91 2.56
CA VAL A 81 -15.67 -20.87 1.91
C VAL A 81 -17.17 -21.00 2.22
N SER A 82 -17.62 -22.21 2.57
CA SER A 82 -19.00 -22.48 3.00
C SER A 82 -19.39 -21.83 4.34
N THR A 83 -18.41 -21.28 5.07
CA THR A 83 -18.58 -20.80 6.45
C THR A 83 -18.17 -19.34 6.65
N LEU A 84 -17.81 -18.64 5.57
CA LEU A 84 -17.45 -17.22 5.61
C LEU A 84 -18.67 -16.36 5.31
N ASP A 85 -18.80 -15.23 6.00
CA ASP A 85 -19.78 -14.21 5.66
C ASP A 85 -19.30 -13.32 4.49
N GLU A 86 -20.22 -12.54 3.91
CA GLU A 86 -19.93 -11.74 2.71
C GLU A 86 -18.91 -10.63 2.95
N ASP A 87 -18.90 -10.05 4.14
CA ASP A 87 -17.97 -8.99 4.53
C ASP A 87 -16.57 -9.57 4.70
N GLU A 88 -16.43 -10.71 5.39
CA GLU A 88 -15.17 -11.44 5.51
C GLU A 88 -14.66 -11.90 4.14
N ILE A 89 -15.52 -12.42 3.27
CA ILE A 89 -15.13 -12.80 1.89
C ILE A 89 -14.57 -11.58 1.17
N SER A 90 -15.27 -10.44 1.22
CA SER A 90 -14.85 -9.21 0.56
C SER A 90 -13.52 -8.69 1.13
N GLU A 91 -13.38 -8.65 2.46
CA GLU A 91 -12.15 -8.28 3.17
C GLU A 91 -10.98 -9.19 2.77
N LEU A 92 -11.20 -10.49 2.77
CA LEU A 92 -10.22 -11.52 2.44
C LEU A 92 -9.77 -11.45 0.99
N ILE A 93 -10.71 -11.28 0.05
CA ILE A 93 -10.40 -11.08 -1.37
C ILE A 93 -9.47 -9.88 -1.52
N GLY A 94 -9.80 -8.74 -0.91
CA GLY A 94 -8.95 -7.55 -1.01
C GLY A 94 -7.58 -7.76 -0.38
N ALA A 95 -7.50 -8.41 0.79
CA ALA A 95 -6.22 -8.72 1.44
C ALA A 95 -5.34 -9.66 0.57
N LEU A 96 -5.96 -10.66 -0.08
CA LEU A 96 -5.28 -11.59 -0.97
C LEU A 96 -4.86 -10.95 -2.29
N ILE A 97 -5.66 -10.04 -2.84
CA ILE A 97 -5.26 -9.25 -4.01
C ILE A 97 -4.03 -8.41 -3.69
N ASP A 98 -4.01 -7.72 -2.54
CA ASP A 98 -2.86 -6.93 -2.09
C ASP A 98 -1.60 -7.83 -1.95
N LEU A 99 -1.73 -8.98 -1.29
CA LEU A 99 -0.64 -9.95 -1.12
C LEU A 99 -0.15 -10.51 -2.46
N ARG A 100 -1.07 -10.81 -3.39
CA ARG A 100 -0.77 -11.26 -4.75
C ARG A 100 0.04 -10.22 -5.50
N THR A 101 -0.35 -8.95 -5.43
CA THR A 101 0.37 -7.85 -6.08
C THR A 101 1.78 -7.71 -5.51
N GLN A 102 1.95 -7.79 -4.19
CA GLN A 102 3.27 -7.75 -3.57
C GLN A 102 4.18 -8.91 -4.01
N LEU A 103 3.63 -10.14 -4.09
CA LEU A 103 4.39 -11.30 -4.58
C LEU A 103 4.75 -11.19 -6.06
N ARG A 104 3.84 -10.68 -6.91
CA ARG A 104 4.15 -10.41 -8.32
C ARG A 104 5.29 -9.41 -8.45
N ASN A 105 5.24 -8.31 -7.69
CA ASN A 105 6.32 -7.34 -7.65
C ASN A 105 7.63 -7.99 -7.20
N LEU A 106 7.59 -8.88 -6.20
CA LEU A 106 8.76 -9.57 -5.66
C LEU A 106 9.42 -10.52 -6.68
N VAL A 107 8.61 -11.32 -7.39
CA VAL A 107 9.10 -12.18 -8.49
C VAL A 107 9.74 -11.32 -9.57
N TRP A 108 9.09 -10.22 -9.95
CA TRP A 108 9.65 -9.28 -10.92
C TRP A 108 10.97 -8.65 -10.45
N PHE A 109 11.07 -8.28 -9.17
CA PHE A 109 12.29 -7.76 -8.56
C PHE A 109 13.44 -8.78 -8.64
N GLY A 110 13.17 -10.05 -8.32
CA GLY A 110 14.14 -11.14 -8.46
C GLY A 110 14.66 -11.26 -9.90
N GLU A 111 13.75 -11.36 -10.87
CA GLU A 111 14.08 -11.50 -12.28
C GLU A 111 14.88 -10.30 -12.83
N ILE A 112 14.49 -9.07 -12.49
CA ILE A 112 15.19 -7.87 -12.96
C ILE A 112 16.59 -7.76 -12.37
N ASN A 113 16.76 -8.06 -11.07
CA ASN A 113 18.08 -8.06 -10.45
C ASN A 113 18.97 -9.16 -11.01
N ARG A 114 18.45 -10.38 -11.18
CA ARG A 114 19.17 -11.48 -11.83
C ARG A 114 19.64 -11.08 -13.23
N ARG A 115 18.77 -10.49 -14.06
CA ARG A 115 19.14 -9.93 -15.37
C ARG A 115 20.20 -8.82 -15.25
N GLY A 116 20.13 -8.01 -14.20
CA GLY A 116 21.14 -6.99 -13.87
C GLY A 116 22.53 -7.60 -13.66
N PHE A 117 22.63 -8.61 -12.80
CA PHE A 117 23.87 -9.37 -12.55
C PHE A 117 24.41 -10.04 -13.82
N VAL A 118 23.55 -10.65 -14.64
CA VAL A 118 23.94 -11.22 -15.94
C VAL A 118 24.50 -10.14 -16.87
N LYS A 119 23.84 -8.99 -16.97
CA LYS A 119 24.25 -7.91 -17.89
C LYS A 119 25.53 -7.19 -17.43
N ILE A 120 25.78 -7.08 -16.13
CA ILE A 120 26.96 -6.38 -15.63
C ILE A 120 28.21 -7.26 -15.73
N THR A 121 28.09 -8.55 -15.39
CA THR A 121 29.18 -9.54 -15.55
C THR A 121 29.53 -9.77 -17.02
N LYS A 122 28.54 -9.90 -17.92
CA LYS A 122 28.79 -9.95 -19.38
C LYS A 122 29.53 -8.71 -19.90
N LYS A 123 29.24 -7.54 -19.30
CA LYS A 123 29.87 -6.28 -19.68
C LYS A 123 31.31 -6.20 -19.20
N LEU A 124 31.61 -6.76 -18.02
CA LEU A 124 32.98 -6.89 -17.52
C LEU A 124 33.81 -7.74 -18.49
N ASP A 125 33.37 -8.96 -18.76
CA ASP A 125 34.07 -9.91 -19.64
C ASP A 125 34.26 -9.36 -21.08
N LYS A 126 33.36 -8.49 -21.55
CA LYS A 126 33.50 -7.83 -22.88
C LYS A 126 34.48 -6.64 -22.88
N LYS A 127 34.68 -5.97 -21.73
CA LYS A 127 35.41 -4.69 -21.65
C LYS A 127 36.81 -4.81 -21.07
N VAL A 128 37.05 -5.83 -20.27
CA VAL A 128 38.35 -6.13 -19.68
C VAL A 128 38.91 -7.37 -20.39
N PRO A 129 40.08 -7.29 -21.05
CA PRO A 129 40.73 -8.46 -21.65
C PRO A 129 40.99 -9.55 -20.60
N GLU A 130 40.99 -10.81 -21.01
CA GLU A 130 41.35 -11.99 -20.17
C GLU A 130 40.39 -12.38 -19.03
N THR A 131 39.28 -11.66 -18.81
CA THR A 131 38.25 -12.08 -17.86
C THR A 131 37.13 -12.93 -18.49
N THR A 132 36.96 -14.16 -18.00
CA THR A 132 35.81 -15.06 -18.27
C THR A 132 35.08 -15.40 -16.97
N THR A 133 34.69 -14.36 -16.24
CA THR A 133 34.23 -14.49 -14.85
C THR A 133 32.72 -14.66 -14.74
N GLN A 134 31.95 -14.36 -15.79
CA GLN A 134 30.50 -14.38 -15.77
C GLN A 134 29.92 -15.72 -15.33
N HIS A 135 30.27 -16.81 -16.00
CA HIS A 135 29.65 -18.11 -15.74
C HIS A 135 29.94 -18.59 -14.31
N ARG A 136 31.20 -18.45 -13.88
CA ARG A 136 31.65 -18.83 -12.53
C ARG A 136 30.94 -18.03 -11.45
N TYR A 137 30.82 -16.71 -11.62
CA TYR A 137 30.15 -15.86 -10.62
C TYR A 137 28.66 -16.16 -10.52
N LEU A 138 27.97 -16.28 -11.66
CA LEU A 138 26.53 -16.57 -11.67
C LEU A 138 26.22 -17.92 -11.04
N SER A 139 26.94 -18.98 -11.42
CA SER A 139 26.65 -20.33 -10.91
C SER A 139 26.96 -20.51 -9.43
N THR A 140 27.95 -19.79 -8.89
CA THR A 140 28.39 -19.96 -7.50
C THR A 140 27.70 -19.01 -6.52
N LYS A 141 27.33 -17.81 -6.96
CA LYS A 141 26.83 -16.74 -6.07
C LYS A 141 25.39 -16.34 -6.36
N VAL A 142 24.98 -16.21 -7.63
CA VAL A 142 23.67 -15.64 -7.97
C VAL A 142 22.59 -16.72 -8.11
N ASP A 143 22.83 -17.75 -8.94
CA ASP A 143 21.83 -18.78 -9.25
C ASP A 143 21.59 -19.74 -8.07
N VAL A 144 22.41 -19.70 -7.01
CA VAL A 144 22.18 -20.43 -5.77
C VAL A 144 21.13 -19.78 -4.87
N LEU A 145 20.89 -18.47 -5.03
CA LEU A 145 20.06 -17.68 -4.13
C LEU A 145 18.56 -17.80 -4.47
N PRO A 146 17.67 -17.63 -3.47
CA PRO A 146 16.22 -17.77 -3.64
C PRO A 146 15.62 -16.85 -4.71
N PHE A 147 16.07 -15.60 -4.78
CA PHE A 147 15.56 -14.62 -5.75
C PHE A 147 15.84 -14.98 -7.22
N ALA A 148 16.77 -15.90 -7.47
CA ALA A 148 17.14 -16.33 -8.82
C ALA A 148 16.35 -17.56 -9.30
N LYS A 149 15.77 -18.35 -8.37
CA LYS A 149 15.06 -19.60 -8.70
C LYS A 149 13.54 -19.46 -8.80
N ASP A 150 12.95 -18.39 -8.23
CA ASP A 150 11.53 -17.99 -8.23
C ASP A 150 10.46 -19.05 -7.83
N GLY A 151 10.80 -20.33 -7.73
CA GLY A 151 9.84 -21.43 -7.60
C GLY A 151 9.00 -21.36 -6.33
N ASN A 152 9.58 -20.93 -5.20
CA ASN A 152 8.85 -20.79 -3.94
C ASN A 152 7.83 -19.65 -4.00
N ALA A 153 8.20 -18.49 -4.56
CA ALA A 153 7.31 -17.35 -4.73
C ALA A 153 6.19 -17.66 -5.73
N MET A 154 6.50 -18.35 -6.83
CA MET A 154 5.49 -18.82 -7.78
C MET A 154 4.51 -19.82 -7.16
N ARG A 155 4.97 -20.69 -6.27
CA ARG A 155 4.11 -21.63 -5.54
C ARG A 155 3.12 -20.90 -4.63
N LEU A 156 3.59 -19.92 -3.84
CA LEU A 156 2.71 -19.08 -3.02
C LEU A 156 1.71 -18.29 -3.87
N LEU A 157 2.16 -17.77 -5.03
CA LEU A 157 1.29 -17.07 -5.96
C LEU A 157 0.19 -17.97 -6.51
N SER A 158 0.52 -19.23 -6.85
CA SER A 158 -0.48 -20.23 -7.26
C SER A 158 -1.48 -20.53 -6.15
N GLU A 159 -1.02 -20.63 -4.90
CA GLU A 159 -1.87 -20.86 -3.73
C GLU A 159 -2.84 -19.69 -3.49
N ILE A 160 -2.36 -18.44 -3.59
CA ILE A 160 -3.22 -17.25 -3.48
C ILE A 160 -4.22 -17.18 -4.62
N ASN A 161 -3.83 -17.52 -5.85
CA ASN A 161 -4.76 -17.57 -6.98
C ASN A 161 -5.86 -18.63 -6.78
N LYS A 162 -5.53 -19.78 -6.17
CA LYS A 162 -6.54 -20.78 -5.79
C LYS A 162 -7.52 -20.21 -4.79
N TRP A 163 -7.04 -19.58 -3.72
CA TRP A 163 -7.89 -18.89 -2.75
C TRP A 163 -8.82 -17.86 -3.42
N LEU A 164 -8.27 -17.00 -4.28
CA LEU A 164 -9.05 -15.98 -4.97
C LEU A 164 -10.12 -16.56 -5.89
N SER A 165 -9.85 -17.68 -6.58
CA SER A 165 -10.85 -18.36 -7.42
C SER A 165 -12.04 -18.80 -6.57
N VAL A 166 -11.78 -19.56 -5.50
CA VAL A 166 -12.84 -20.12 -4.65
C VAL A 166 -13.64 -19.00 -3.96
N LEU A 167 -12.97 -17.95 -3.47
CA LEU A 167 -13.66 -16.82 -2.83
C LEU A 167 -14.49 -16.00 -3.83
N SER A 168 -14.01 -15.82 -5.06
CA SER A 168 -14.76 -15.09 -6.09
C SER A 168 -16.00 -15.88 -6.52
N GLU A 169 -15.87 -17.21 -6.67
CA GLU A 169 -17.01 -18.11 -6.93
C GLU A 169 -18.05 -18.00 -5.78
N ALA A 170 -17.59 -18.00 -4.53
CA ALA A 170 -18.47 -17.82 -3.36
C ALA A 170 -19.23 -16.51 -3.35
N GLN A 171 -18.54 -15.42 -3.71
CA GLN A 171 -19.11 -14.08 -3.77
C GLN A 171 -20.19 -13.99 -4.86
N THR A 172 -20.00 -14.70 -5.99
CA THR A 172 -21.03 -14.77 -7.04
C THR A 172 -22.21 -15.66 -6.68
N LEU A 173 -22.02 -16.65 -5.81
CA LEU A 173 -23.05 -17.59 -5.36
C LEU A 173 -23.85 -17.08 -4.14
N SER A 174 -23.50 -15.94 -3.53
CA SER A 174 -24.09 -15.48 -2.26
C SER A 174 -25.47 -14.80 -2.39
N PHE A 175 -26.14 -14.91 -3.54
CA PHE A 175 -27.49 -14.37 -3.75
C PHE A 175 -28.63 -15.19 -3.11
N ASP A 176 -28.34 -16.10 -2.17
CA ASP A 176 -29.31 -17.06 -1.62
C ASP A 176 -29.41 -17.01 -0.08
N ASP A 177 -30.55 -17.47 0.47
CA ASP A 177 -31.08 -17.33 1.86
C ASP A 177 -30.17 -17.83 3.02
N SER A 178 -28.94 -18.27 2.73
CA SER A 178 -27.98 -18.84 3.68
C SER A 178 -27.11 -17.83 4.45
N ARG A 179 -27.40 -16.52 4.37
CA ARG A 179 -26.58 -15.43 4.95
C ARG A 179 -26.44 -15.52 6.48
N SER A 180 -27.52 -15.90 7.16
CA SER A 180 -27.57 -16.02 8.62
C SER A 180 -26.71 -17.19 9.12
N ASP A 181 -26.75 -18.33 8.43
CA ASP A 181 -26.01 -19.53 8.86
C ASP A 181 -24.50 -19.41 8.65
N ARG A 182 -24.07 -18.70 7.60
CA ARG A 182 -22.63 -18.45 7.35
C ARG A 182 -22.04 -17.50 8.39
N SER A 183 -22.82 -16.47 8.73
CA SER A 183 -22.53 -15.48 9.76
C SER A 183 -22.22 -16.11 11.12
N THR A 184 -23.06 -17.05 11.56
CA THR A 184 -22.91 -17.64 12.90
C THR A 184 -21.79 -18.67 12.96
N ARG A 185 -21.52 -19.37 11.86
CA ARG A 185 -20.35 -20.27 11.73
C ARG A 185 -19.02 -19.51 11.78
N SER A 186 -18.95 -18.31 11.22
CA SER A 186 -17.77 -17.45 11.31
C SER A 186 -17.46 -17.03 12.75
N LEU A 187 -18.50 -16.60 13.50
CA LEU A 187 -18.38 -16.29 14.93
C LEU A 187 -17.85 -17.48 15.76
N GLY A 188 -18.34 -18.69 15.46
CA GLY A 188 -17.86 -19.90 16.11
C GLY A 188 -16.36 -20.16 15.92
N ARG A 189 -15.78 -19.74 14.79
CA ARG A 189 -14.35 -19.88 14.54
C ARG A 189 -13.51 -18.93 15.38
N ALA A 190 -13.93 -17.67 15.50
CA ALA A 190 -13.28 -16.69 16.37
C ALA A 190 -13.28 -17.19 17.82
N SER A 191 -14.42 -17.76 18.26
CA SER A 191 -14.59 -18.38 19.58
C SER A 191 -13.65 -19.59 19.79
N ALA A 192 -13.58 -20.50 18.83
CA ALA A 192 -12.71 -21.68 18.92
C ALA A 192 -11.23 -21.32 19.07
N LYS A 193 -10.78 -20.26 18.40
CA LYS A 193 -9.41 -19.75 18.54
C LYS A 193 -9.18 -19.02 19.87
N ALA A 194 -10.20 -18.36 20.39
CA ALA A 194 -10.23 -17.76 21.72
C ALA A 194 -10.29 -18.78 22.88
N MET A 195 -10.23 -20.10 22.59
CA MET A 195 -10.47 -21.20 23.53
C MET A 195 -11.85 -21.16 24.20
N LEU A 196 -12.78 -20.39 23.65
CA LEU A 196 -14.16 -20.30 24.09
C LEU A 196 -14.99 -21.23 23.22
N THR A 197 -15.45 -22.35 23.77
CA THR A 197 -16.41 -23.21 23.07
C THR A 197 -17.83 -22.75 23.42
N LEU A 198 -18.39 -21.87 22.60
CA LEU A 198 -19.78 -21.42 22.74
C LEU A 198 -20.73 -22.34 21.95
N PRO A 199 -21.88 -22.73 22.53
CA PRO A 199 -22.95 -23.41 21.81
C PRO A 199 -23.44 -22.61 20.58
N GLN A 200 -23.75 -23.32 19.49
CA GLN A 200 -24.22 -22.70 18.24
C GLN A 200 -25.44 -21.79 18.45
N ALA A 201 -26.40 -22.21 19.28
CA ALA A 201 -27.59 -21.43 19.59
C ALA A 201 -27.27 -20.05 20.22
N LEU A 202 -26.20 -19.96 21.03
CA LEU A 202 -25.77 -18.67 21.57
C LEU A 202 -25.13 -17.80 20.49
N LEU A 203 -24.34 -18.39 19.59
CA LEU A 203 -23.74 -17.66 18.46
C LEU A 203 -24.83 -17.12 17.51
N ASP A 204 -25.88 -17.91 17.27
CA ASP A 204 -27.03 -17.50 16.47
C ASP A 204 -27.77 -16.32 17.11
N ASN A 205 -27.96 -16.37 18.44
CA ASN A 205 -28.57 -15.26 19.19
C ASN A 205 -27.69 -14.00 19.19
N LEU A 206 -26.37 -14.13 19.33
CA LEU A 206 -25.44 -12.99 19.25
C LEU A 206 -25.50 -12.32 17.88
N ASP A 207 -25.48 -13.11 16.81
CA ASP A 207 -25.56 -12.57 15.45
C ASP A 207 -26.91 -11.89 15.16
N HIS A 208 -28.01 -12.50 15.62
CA HIS A 208 -29.34 -11.90 15.49
C HIS A 208 -29.46 -10.59 16.29
N ALA A 209 -28.91 -10.54 17.50
CA ALA A 209 -28.89 -9.34 18.34
C ALA A 209 -28.12 -8.21 17.66
N ILE A 210 -26.97 -8.50 17.03
CA ILE A 210 -26.21 -7.50 16.28
C ILE A 210 -27.03 -7.01 15.08
N ARG A 211 -27.58 -7.90 14.25
CA ARG A 211 -28.35 -7.51 13.05
C ARG A 211 -29.60 -6.70 13.36
N SER A 212 -30.20 -6.91 14.53
CA SER A 212 -31.38 -6.16 15.00
C SER A 212 -31.02 -4.94 15.86
N ASP A 213 -29.72 -4.66 16.06
CA ASP A 213 -29.18 -3.68 17.00
C ASP A 213 -29.81 -3.74 18.40
N ASN A 214 -30.04 -4.96 18.90
CA ASN A 214 -30.64 -5.21 20.21
C ASN A 214 -29.58 -5.47 21.29
N VAL A 215 -29.18 -4.40 21.97
CA VAL A 215 -28.14 -4.44 23.01
C VAL A 215 -28.53 -5.27 24.25
N GLU A 216 -29.81 -5.34 24.60
CA GLU A 216 -30.27 -6.08 25.78
C GLU A 216 -30.12 -7.59 25.58
N VAL A 217 -30.49 -8.08 24.39
CA VAL A 217 -30.29 -9.48 24.00
C VAL A 217 -28.80 -9.78 23.90
N LEU A 218 -28.02 -8.88 23.30
CA LEU A 218 -26.56 -9.03 23.19
C LEU A 218 -25.90 -9.18 24.57
N GLN A 219 -26.24 -8.30 25.51
CA GLN A 219 -25.76 -8.34 26.89
C GLN A 219 -26.06 -9.67 27.57
N ARG A 220 -27.34 -10.05 27.56
CA ARG A 220 -27.81 -11.27 28.19
C ARG A 220 -27.12 -12.52 27.60
N THR A 221 -27.00 -12.59 26.28
CA THR A 221 -26.37 -13.75 25.62
C THR A 221 -24.87 -13.83 25.91
N LEU A 222 -24.17 -12.70 26.06
CA LEU A 222 -22.76 -12.68 26.47
C LEU A 222 -22.58 -13.12 27.94
N GLU A 223 -23.49 -12.70 28.83
CA GLU A 223 -23.52 -13.14 30.23
C GLU A 223 -23.81 -14.65 30.35
N GLU A 224 -24.79 -15.16 29.60
CA GLU A 224 -25.13 -16.58 29.52
C GLU A 224 -23.95 -17.41 29.00
N GLY A 225 -23.20 -16.87 28.03
CA GLY A 225 -21.97 -17.46 27.49
C GLY A 225 -20.74 -17.32 28.40
N LYS A 226 -20.85 -16.64 29.55
CA LYS A 226 -19.73 -16.31 30.46
C LYS A 226 -18.55 -15.63 29.75
N VAL A 227 -18.85 -14.83 28.72
CA VAL A 227 -17.84 -14.08 27.96
C VAL A 227 -17.47 -12.84 28.78
N ALA A 228 -16.37 -12.93 29.54
CA ALA A 228 -15.89 -11.85 30.39
C ALA A 228 -14.98 -10.88 29.61
N ALA A 229 -14.71 -9.68 30.15
CA ALA A 229 -13.74 -8.74 29.57
C ALA A 229 -12.26 -9.16 29.83
N ASP A 230 -11.99 -10.47 29.79
CA ASP A 230 -10.68 -11.08 29.96
C ASP A 230 -9.93 -11.21 28.62
N SER A 231 -8.63 -11.50 28.67
CA SER A 231 -7.77 -11.54 27.49
C SER A 231 -8.17 -12.63 26.49
N SER A 232 -8.75 -13.74 26.95
CA SER A 232 -9.26 -14.84 26.12
C SER A 232 -10.45 -14.39 25.26
N SER A 233 -11.36 -13.61 25.82
CA SER A 233 -12.58 -13.17 25.12
C SER A 233 -12.39 -11.96 24.20
N GLN A 234 -11.25 -11.26 24.28
CA GLN A 234 -11.01 -10.05 23.46
C GLN A 234 -11.12 -10.32 21.95
N SER A 235 -10.66 -11.47 21.46
CA SER A 235 -10.74 -11.80 20.02
C SER A 235 -12.19 -11.95 19.54
N LEU A 236 -13.04 -12.61 20.34
CA LEU A 236 -14.47 -12.72 20.05
C LEU A 236 -15.15 -11.34 20.11
N MET A 237 -14.86 -10.53 21.13
CA MET A 237 -15.43 -9.18 21.25
C MET A 237 -15.03 -8.26 20.11
N LEU A 238 -13.79 -8.36 19.63
CA LEU A 238 -13.32 -7.62 18.44
C LEU A 238 -14.06 -8.05 17.17
N ASN A 239 -14.28 -9.36 17.00
CA ASN A 239 -15.05 -9.87 15.87
C ASN A 239 -16.53 -9.41 15.93
N LEU A 240 -17.16 -9.49 17.11
CA LEU A 240 -18.52 -8.96 17.32
C LEU A 240 -18.59 -7.45 17.07
N LEU A 241 -17.56 -6.69 17.48
CA LEU A 241 -17.47 -5.26 17.23
C LEU A 241 -17.37 -4.98 15.72
N GLN A 242 -16.52 -5.72 15.00
CA GLN A 242 -16.41 -5.59 13.55
C GLN A 242 -17.73 -5.90 12.85
N ARG A 243 -18.44 -6.97 13.23
CA ARG A 243 -19.76 -7.30 12.66
C ARG A 243 -20.81 -6.24 12.98
N SER A 244 -20.76 -5.67 14.18
CA SER A 244 -21.64 -4.55 14.55
C SER A 244 -21.37 -3.30 13.72
N VAL A 245 -20.10 -3.06 13.36
CA VAL A 245 -19.71 -2.00 12.44
C VAL A 245 -20.23 -2.27 11.03
N SER A 246 -20.09 -3.50 10.51
CA SER A 246 -20.64 -3.86 9.19
C SER A 246 -22.17 -3.80 9.14
N ALA A 247 -22.85 -4.20 10.22
CA ALA A 247 -24.31 -4.15 10.34
C ALA A 247 -24.87 -2.77 10.71
N LEU A 248 -24.01 -1.75 10.90
CA LEU A 248 -24.36 -0.38 11.28
C LEU A 248 -25.08 -0.28 12.67
N SER A 249 -24.87 -1.27 13.54
CA SER A 249 -25.56 -1.46 14.82
C SER A 249 -24.97 -0.57 15.93
N ARG A 250 -25.50 0.66 16.06
CA ARG A 250 -24.92 1.70 16.92
C ARG A 250 -24.97 1.37 18.39
N THR A 251 -26.08 0.81 18.88
CA THR A 251 -26.20 0.51 20.32
C THR A 251 -25.28 -0.63 20.72
N SER A 252 -25.17 -1.63 19.84
CA SER A 252 -24.27 -2.79 19.99
C SER A 252 -22.80 -2.34 20.00
N ILE A 253 -22.40 -1.47 19.08
CA ILE A 253 -21.05 -0.87 19.05
C ILE A 253 -20.75 -0.15 20.36
N ALA A 254 -21.65 0.71 20.83
CA ALA A 254 -21.43 1.50 22.05
C ALA A 254 -21.26 0.63 23.31
N TYR A 255 -21.91 -0.54 23.34
CA TYR A 255 -21.72 -1.50 24.41
C TYR A 255 -20.38 -2.24 24.28
N LEU A 256 -20.08 -2.80 23.11
CA LEU A 256 -18.86 -3.59 22.87
C LEU A 256 -17.59 -2.75 23.06
N LEU A 257 -17.61 -1.46 22.68
CA LEU A 257 -16.50 -0.55 22.93
C LEU A 257 -16.15 -0.38 24.41
N LYS A 258 -17.10 -0.57 25.33
CA LYS A 258 -16.81 -0.51 26.78
C LYS A 258 -16.04 -1.73 27.29
N GLN A 259 -16.08 -2.84 26.55
CA GLN A 259 -15.49 -4.11 26.95
C GLN A 259 -14.16 -4.42 26.23
N VAL A 260 -13.97 -3.82 25.07
CA VAL A 260 -12.75 -3.96 24.26
C VAL A 260 -11.66 -3.00 24.75
N ARG A 261 -10.45 -3.51 24.97
CA ARG A 261 -9.32 -2.66 25.41
C ARG A 261 -8.57 -1.99 24.26
N THR A 262 -8.35 -2.73 23.17
CA THR A 262 -7.61 -2.29 21.98
C THR A 262 -8.44 -2.54 20.74
N LEU A 263 -8.33 -1.69 19.72
CA LEU A 263 -9.02 -1.86 18.43
C LEU A 263 -8.21 -2.71 17.43
N GLN A 264 -7.03 -3.18 17.82
CA GLN A 264 -6.16 -3.97 16.96
C GLN A 264 -6.49 -5.45 17.07
N GLU A 265 -6.88 -6.05 15.95
CA GLU A 265 -7.01 -7.50 15.84
C GLU A 265 -5.64 -8.13 15.56
N PRO A 266 -5.09 -8.97 16.46
CA PRO A 266 -3.80 -9.63 16.23
C PRO A 266 -3.83 -10.62 15.06
N ASP A 267 -5.03 -11.07 14.69
CA ASP A 267 -5.28 -12.10 13.68
C ASP A 267 -5.69 -11.54 12.31
N ASP A 268 -5.65 -10.22 12.12
CA ASP A 268 -5.85 -9.61 10.81
C ASP A 268 -4.61 -9.84 9.93
N ILE A 269 -4.82 -10.35 8.71
CA ILE A 269 -3.75 -10.66 7.74
C ILE A 269 -2.89 -9.42 7.45
N ASN A 270 -3.51 -8.25 7.48
CA ASN A 270 -2.86 -6.97 7.22
C ASN A 270 -2.67 -6.14 8.49
N GLY A 271 -2.95 -6.64 9.69
CA GLY A 271 -2.87 -5.88 10.95
C GLY A 271 -3.78 -4.64 11.01
N ARG A 272 -4.91 -4.64 10.30
CA ARG A 272 -5.90 -3.55 10.24
C ARG A 272 -6.75 -3.51 11.51
N THR A 273 -7.10 -2.29 11.94
CA THR A 273 -8.09 -2.06 13.01
C THR A 273 -9.51 -2.02 12.45
N CYS A 274 -10.53 -2.04 13.31
CA CYS A 274 -11.92 -1.85 12.86
C CYS A 274 -12.14 -0.52 12.11
N ILE A 275 -11.38 0.54 12.46
CA ILE A 275 -11.46 1.83 11.77
C ILE A 275 -10.89 1.73 10.35
N HIS A 276 -9.77 1.03 10.15
CA HIS A 276 -9.24 0.78 8.81
C HIS A 276 -10.26 0.04 7.95
N ARG A 277 -10.84 -1.04 8.49
CA ARG A 277 -11.82 -1.86 7.80
C ARG A 277 -13.08 -1.07 7.45
N LEU A 278 -13.60 -0.26 8.38
CA LEU A 278 -14.74 0.61 8.12
C LEU A 278 -14.47 1.58 6.96
N VAL A 279 -13.32 2.28 6.97
CA VAL A 279 -12.95 3.19 5.88
C VAL A 279 -12.82 2.45 4.53
N ILE A 280 -12.24 1.25 4.53
CA ILE A 280 -12.10 0.42 3.32
C ILE A 280 -13.46 -0.10 2.84
N HIS A 281 -14.35 -0.49 3.75
CA HIS A 281 -15.70 -0.97 3.42
C HIS A 281 -16.53 0.15 2.79
N ILE A 282 -16.49 1.36 3.37
CA ILE A 282 -17.05 2.57 2.74
C ILE A 282 -16.46 2.76 1.32
N GLY A 283 -15.15 2.53 1.18
CA GLY A 283 -14.40 2.44 -0.08
C GLY A 283 -15.08 1.62 -1.15
N ARG A 284 -15.32 0.36 -0.82
CA ARG A 284 -15.78 -0.68 -1.75
C ARG A 284 -17.27 -0.59 -2.07
N ALA A 285 -18.08 -0.12 -1.14
CA ALA A 285 -19.53 0.02 -1.36
C ALA A 285 -19.87 1.16 -2.34
N LYS A 286 -19.08 2.24 -2.35
CA LYS A 286 -19.35 3.45 -3.14
C LYS A 286 -18.52 3.56 -4.41
N VAL A 287 -17.38 2.88 -4.48
CA VAL A 287 -16.58 2.74 -5.70
C VAL A 287 -16.89 1.36 -6.29
N PRO A 288 -17.74 1.23 -7.33
CA PRO A 288 -17.94 -0.05 -7.99
C PRO A 288 -16.56 -0.54 -8.45
N SER A 289 -16.29 -1.81 -8.15
CA SER A 289 -15.07 -2.57 -8.42
C SER A 289 -14.10 -1.84 -9.35
N PRO A 290 -12.86 -1.53 -8.90
CA PRO A 290 -11.90 -1.04 -9.85
C PRO A 290 -11.74 -2.16 -10.89
N SER A 291 -12.10 -1.88 -12.13
CA SER A 291 -11.70 -2.63 -13.32
C SER A 291 -10.16 -2.59 -13.53
N GLN A 292 -9.42 -2.34 -12.45
CA GLN A 292 -8.02 -2.00 -12.40
C GLN A 292 -7.47 -2.68 -11.14
N GLU A 293 -6.76 -3.79 -11.34
CA GLU A 293 -5.89 -4.36 -10.31
C GLU A 293 -5.11 -3.23 -9.62
N PRO A 294 -4.94 -3.26 -8.28
CA PRO A 294 -4.20 -2.21 -7.57
C PRO A 294 -2.82 -2.07 -8.18
N THR A 295 -2.60 -0.97 -8.89
CA THR A 295 -1.35 -0.50 -9.50
C THR A 295 -0.31 -1.59 -9.75
N ALA A 296 -0.70 -2.66 -10.45
CA ALA A 296 0.26 -3.40 -11.21
C ALA A 296 0.64 -2.44 -12.34
N TYR A 297 1.87 -1.92 -12.31
CA TYR A 297 2.47 -1.18 -13.41
C TYR A 297 2.05 -1.85 -14.72
N PRO A 298 1.60 -1.12 -15.76
CA PRO A 298 0.96 -1.71 -16.94
C PRO A 298 1.84 -2.85 -17.48
N PHE A 299 1.46 -4.07 -17.12
CA PHE A 299 2.09 -5.27 -17.63
C PHE A 299 1.42 -5.51 -18.97
N PRO A 300 2.17 -5.61 -20.06
CA PRO A 300 1.63 -6.24 -21.23
C PRO A 300 1.24 -7.67 -20.86
N VAL A 301 -0.03 -8.01 -21.06
CA VAL A 301 -0.53 -9.38 -20.94
C VAL A 301 0.10 -10.17 -22.07
N GLY A 302 1.29 -10.71 -21.84
CA GLY A 302 2.03 -11.46 -22.84
C GLY A 302 3.53 -11.43 -22.59
N THR A 303 4.13 -12.61 -22.63
CA THR A 303 5.57 -12.77 -22.80
C THR A 303 5.99 -12.16 -24.13
N HIS A 304 6.33 -10.88 -24.17
CA HIS A 304 6.89 -10.19 -25.35
C HIS A 304 8.22 -10.77 -25.88
N PHE A 305 8.63 -11.94 -25.41
CA PHE A 305 9.92 -12.54 -25.74
C PHE A 305 9.83 -13.94 -26.34
N THR A 306 8.62 -14.43 -26.67
CA THR A 306 8.45 -15.53 -27.64
C THR A 306 8.31 -15.03 -29.08
N SER A 307 8.15 -13.74 -29.33
CA SER A 307 8.04 -13.18 -30.68
C SER A 307 9.41 -12.77 -31.24
N GLN A 308 9.87 -13.45 -32.29
CA GLN A 308 11.12 -13.20 -33.02
C GLN A 308 11.11 -11.91 -33.88
N TYR A 309 10.17 -10.98 -33.66
CA TYR A 309 10.02 -9.78 -34.47
C TYR A 309 10.23 -8.52 -33.63
N ILE A 310 11.18 -7.69 -34.07
CA ILE A 310 11.42 -6.35 -33.54
C ILE A 310 10.21 -5.49 -33.91
N GLN A 311 9.44 -5.05 -32.93
CA GLN A 311 8.44 -4.00 -33.15
C GLN A 311 9.07 -2.61 -33.03
N PRO A 312 8.66 -1.63 -33.86
CA PRO A 312 9.17 -0.26 -33.81
C PRO A 312 8.93 0.39 -32.45
N ALA A 313 9.76 1.38 -32.10
CA ALA A 313 9.58 2.16 -30.89
C ALA A 313 8.24 2.92 -30.95
N VAL A 314 7.29 2.50 -30.13
CA VAL A 314 6.03 3.24 -29.91
C VAL A 314 6.32 4.36 -28.91
N SER A 315 5.85 5.57 -29.20
CA SER A 315 5.81 6.69 -28.26
C SER A 315 5.25 6.22 -26.92
N PRO A 316 5.74 6.70 -25.77
CA PRO A 316 5.20 6.28 -24.48
C PRO A 316 3.70 6.50 -24.49
N SER A 317 2.93 5.43 -24.31
CA SER A 317 1.50 5.55 -24.06
C SER A 317 1.33 6.50 -22.89
N SER A 318 0.75 7.68 -23.12
CA SER A 318 0.41 8.62 -22.06
C SER A 318 -0.37 7.86 -21.00
N LEU A 319 0.18 7.73 -19.79
CA LEU A 319 -0.58 7.28 -18.63
C LEU A 319 -1.50 8.44 -18.21
N THR A 320 -2.39 8.85 -19.10
CA THR A 320 -3.41 9.85 -18.83
C THR A 320 -4.48 9.16 -18.02
N ARG A 321 -4.28 9.12 -16.70
CA ARG A 321 -5.37 8.77 -15.79
C ARG A 321 -6.28 9.98 -15.72
N ALA A 322 -7.59 9.79 -15.90
CA ALA A 322 -8.53 10.89 -15.77
C ALA A 322 -8.57 11.36 -14.31
N LEU A 323 -8.67 12.68 -14.11
CA LEU A 323 -8.98 13.24 -12.79
C LEU A 323 -10.33 12.69 -12.32
N ASN A 324 -10.46 12.41 -11.03
CA ASN A 324 -11.72 12.00 -10.47
C ASN A 324 -12.60 13.23 -10.18
N GLU A 325 -13.44 13.60 -11.15
CA GLU A 325 -14.34 14.75 -11.01
C GLU A 325 -15.58 14.46 -10.14
N ASN A 326 -15.78 13.21 -9.70
CA ASN A 326 -16.96 12.79 -8.93
C ASN A 326 -16.76 12.80 -7.42
N GLU A 327 -15.64 13.31 -6.89
CA GLU A 327 -15.34 13.32 -5.45
C GLU A 327 -16.47 13.87 -4.57
N THR A 328 -17.13 14.96 -4.99
CA THR A 328 -18.23 15.57 -4.24
C THR A 328 -19.49 14.71 -4.15
N LYS A 329 -19.64 13.73 -5.05
CA LYS A 329 -20.80 12.83 -5.13
C LYS A 329 -20.54 11.47 -4.48
N LEU A 330 -19.30 11.19 -4.06
CA LEU A 330 -18.94 9.90 -3.46
C LEU A 330 -19.57 9.72 -2.08
N LEU A 331 -19.38 10.70 -1.20
CA LEU A 331 -19.85 10.68 0.18
C LEU A 331 -20.26 12.07 0.67
N HIS A 332 -21.42 12.14 1.29
CA HIS A 332 -21.91 13.30 2.05
C HIS A 332 -21.81 13.02 3.56
N LYS A 333 -21.85 14.09 4.36
CA LYS A 333 -21.84 13.96 5.83
C LYS A 333 -23.02 13.15 6.34
N ASP A 334 -24.15 13.19 5.65
CA ASP A 334 -25.40 12.54 6.05
C ASP A 334 -25.48 11.06 5.63
N ASP A 335 -24.50 10.55 4.87
CA ASP A 335 -24.44 9.12 4.53
C ASP A 335 -24.33 8.27 5.81
N GLU A 336 -25.09 7.18 5.86
CA GLU A 336 -25.22 6.34 7.04
C GLU A 336 -23.87 5.81 7.55
N ALA A 337 -22.98 5.40 6.64
CA ALA A 337 -21.67 4.90 6.99
C ALA A 337 -20.70 6.00 7.49
N VAL A 338 -20.86 7.25 7.03
CA VAL A 338 -20.09 8.40 7.54
C VAL A 338 -20.59 8.78 8.93
N GLN A 339 -21.91 8.75 9.14
CA GLN A 339 -22.51 8.94 10.45
C GLN A 339 -22.10 7.86 11.44
N LEU A 340 -21.96 6.61 10.98
CA LEU A 340 -21.42 5.53 11.80
C LEU A 340 -19.96 5.80 12.19
N LEU A 341 -19.12 6.24 11.25
CA LEU A 341 -17.74 6.60 11.55
C LEU A 341 -17.66 7.72 12.60
N ILE A 342 -18.47 8.77 12.45
CA ILE A 342 -18.55 9.87 13.44
C ILE A 342 -18.98 9.31 14.81
N PHE A 343 -20.01 8.45 14.84
CA PHE A 343 -20.50 7.83 16.06
C PHE A 343 -19.42 6.96 16.74
N LEU A 344 -18.74 6.11 15.96
CA LEU A 344 -17.67 5.24 16.45
C LEU A 344 -16.56 6.07 17.07
N LEU A 345 -16.03 7.06 16.34
CA LEU A 345 -14.95 7.93 16.83
C LEU A 345 -15.36 8.74 18.06
N GLY A 346 -16.63 9.18 18.14
CA GLY A 346 -17.15 9.89 19.31
C GLY A 346 -17.33 9.05 20.57
N ARG A 347 -17.23 7.71 20.48
CA ARG A 347 -17.41 6.78 21.61
C ARG A 347 -16.12 6.08 22.06
N LEU A 348 -14.99 6.35 21.40
CA LEU A 348 -13.71 5.75 21.77
C LEU A 348 -13.19 6.30 23.10
N SER A 349 -12.68 5.41 23.95
CA SER A 349 -11.92 5.79 25.16
C SER A 349 -10.55 6.38 24.79
N PRO A 350 -9.87 7.13 25.69
CA PRO A 350 -8.54 7.68 25.42
C PRO A 350 -7.49 6.63 25.00
N GLU A 351 -7.57 5.42 25.56
CA GLU A 351 -6.71 4.29 25.20
C GLU A 351 -7.00 3.79 23.78
N GLN A 352 -8.26 3.80 23.36
CA GLN A 352 -8.70 3.37 22.04
C GLN A 352 -8.48 4.44 20.95
N GLN A 353 -8.39 5.72 21.33
CA GLN A 353 -8.12 6.83 20.40
C GLN A 353 -6.79 6.65 19.66
N ALA A 354 -5.83 5.93 20.24
CA ALA A 354 -4.60 5.55 19.55
C ALA A 354 -4.86 4.74 18.26
N GLY A 355 -6.06 4.16 18.10
CA GLY A 355 -6.46 3.41 16.91
C GLY A 355 -6.41 4.20 15.60
N LEU A 356 -6.45 5.54 15.63
CA LEU A 356 -6.26 6.37 14.43
C LEU A 356 -4.80 6.50 13.99
N ILE A 357 -3.85 6.36 14.91
CA ILE A 357 -2.40 6.46 14.62
C ILE A 357 -1.73 5.08 14.44
N LEU A 358 -2.43 3.99 14.78
CA LEU A 358 -1.94 2.64 14.56
C LEU A 358 -1.74 2.40 13.05
N LYS A 359 -0.54 1.95 12.70
CA LYS A 359 -0.18 1.59 11.32
C LYS A 359 -0.43 0.11 11.08
N ASP A 360 -1.00 -0.19 9.92
CA ASP A 360 -1.20 -1.56 9.47
C ASP A 360 0.12 -2.19 8.96
N SER A 361 0.04 -3.40 8.38
CA SER A 361 1.18 -4.13 7.85
C SER A 361 1.86 -3.46 6.65
N PHE A 362 1.19 -2.52 5.97
CA PHE A 362 1.76 -1.68 4.92
C PHE A 362 2.34 -0.38 5.48
N GLY A 363 2.13 -0.09 6.77
CA GLY A 363 2.52 1.19 7.37
C GLY A 363 1.47 2.28 7.21
N ARG A 364 0.25 1.93 6.80
CA ARG A 364 -0.83 2.87 6.49
C ARG A 364 -1.73 3.10 7.70
N LEU A 365 -2.19 4.34 7.83
CA LEU A 365 -3.23 4.76 8.77
C LEU A 365 -4.61 4.69 8.09
N PRO A 366 -5.73 4.83 8.83
CA PRO A 366 -7.05 4.97 8.21
C PRO A 366 -7.12 6.17 7.25
N LEU A 367 -6.37 7.24 7.55
CA LEU A 367 -6.27 8.43 6.70
C LEU A 367 -5.67 8.12 5.32
N HIS A 368 -4.71 7.18 5.22
CA HIS A 368 -4.15 6.76 3.92
C HIS A 368 -5.21 6.15 3.01
N TYR A 369 -6.08 5.31 3.56
CA TYR A 369 -7.15 4.66 2.80
C TYR A 369 -8.23 5.67 2.38
N ALA A 370 -8.64 6.56 3.28
CA ALA A 370 -9.57 7.64 2.96
C ALA A 370 -9.02 8.52 1.81
N ALA A 371 -7.73 8.83 1.85
CA ALA A 371 -7.05 9.59 0.80
C ALA A 371 -6.94 8.82 -0.52
N GLN A 372 -6.66 7.52 -0.47
CA GLN A 372 -6.57 6.64 -1.64
C GLN A 372 -7.90 6.55 -2.40
N TYR A 373 -9.02 6.49 -1.68
CA TYR A 373 -10.36 6.42 -2.28
C TYR A 373 -10.95 7.79 -2.66
N GLY A 374 -10.35 8.90 -2.22
CA GLY A 374 -10.83 10.25 -2.54
C GLY A 374 -12.00 10.71 -1.67
N PHE A 375 -12.07 10.24 -0.43
CA PHE A 375 -13.16 10.55 0.48
C PHE A 375 -12.91 11.82 1.27
N VAL A 376 -13.17 12.96 0.62
CA VAL A 376 -12.98 14.31 1.19
C VAL A 376 -13.57 14.43 2.61
N VAL A 377 -14.83 14.04 2.78
CA VAL A 377 -15.55 14.14 4.06
C VAL A 377 -14.91 13.25 5.13
N VAL A 378 -14.53 12.01 4.79
CA VAL A 378 -13.90 11.07 5.71
C VAL A 378 -12.50 11.55 6.11
N CYS A 379 -11.71 12.06 5.17
CA CYS A 379 -10.41 12.68 5.46
C CYS A 379 -10.57 13.85 6.44
N GLN A 380 -11.54 14.74 6.21
CA GLN A 380 -11.80 15.88 7.10
C GLN A 380 -12.21 15.43 8.51
N ILE A 381 -13.08 14.42 8.63
CA ILE A 381 -13.51 13.89 9.94
C ILE A 381 -12.34 13.27 10.69
N ILE A 382 -11.54 12.43 10.01
CA ILE A 382 -10.37 11.78 10.62
C ILE A 382 -9.37 12.85 11.08
N MET A 383 -9.02 13.81 10.22
CA MET A 383 -8.09 14.89 10.58
C MET A 383 -8.62 15.71 11.77
N ALA A 384 -9.90 16.10 11.76
CA ALA A 384 -10.49 16.86 12.87
C ALA A 384 -10.41 16.10 14.20
N LYS A 385 -10.66 14.79 14.20
CA LYS A 385 -10.52 13.95 15.40
C LYS A 385 -9.08 13.76 15.84
N MET A 386 -8.15 13.58 14.90
CA MET A 386 -6.73 13.53 15.23
C MET A 386 -6.24 14.85 15.82
N GLN A 387 -6.74 16.00 15.35
CA GLN A 387 -6.43 17.32 15.89
C GLN A 387 -7.01 17.48 17.31
N GLU A 388 -8.28 17.13 17.52
CA GLU A 388 -8.96 17.14 18.82
C GLU A 388 -8.21 16.30 19.87
N TRP A 389 -7.65 15.16 19.47
CA TRP A 389 -6.92 14.24 20.35
C TRP A 389 -5.41 14.53 20.46
N GLY A 390 -4.91 15.60 19.83
CA GLY A 390 -3.48 15.94 19.84
C GLY A 390 -2.60 14.92 19.11
N GLN A 391 -3.18 14.13 18.20
CA GLN A 391 -2.52 13.09 17.41
C GLN A 391 -2.11 13.55 16.00
N PHE A 392 -2.46 14.78 15.62
CA PHE A 392 -2.18 15.35 14.31
C PHE A 392 -1.01 16.33 14.35
N ASN A 393 0.21 15.82 14.53
CA ASN A 393 1.42 16.63 14.39
C ASN A 393 1.83 16.68 12.90
N VAL A 394 1.78 17.87 12.33
CA VAL A 394 2.17 18.18 10.93
C VAL A 394 3.20 19.29 10.86
N GLU A 395 4.03 19.44 11.90
CA GLU A 395 5.12 20.44 11.92
C GLU A 395 5.99 20.32 10.67
N ASP A 396 6.45 19.11 10.33
CA ASP A 396 7.25 18.88 9.11
C ASP A 396 6.40 18.70 7.82
N GLY A 397 5.11 19.00 7.85
CA GLY A 397 4.17 18.73 6.75
C GLY A 397 3.53 17.33 6.78
N ILE A 398 2.39 17.18 6.09
CA ILE A 398 1.61 15.92 6.03
C ILE A 398 2.23 14.86 5.09
N ASP A 399 3.33 15.21 4.43
CA ASP A 399 4.14 14.39 3.54
C ASP A 399 5.50 13.98 4.12
N ALA A 400 5.79 14.39 5.35
CA ALA A 400 6.97 14.00 6.12
C ALA A 400 7.06 12.48 6.36
N GLU A 401 8.26 11.99 6.69
CA GLU A 401 8.53 10.57 6.90
C GLU A 401 7.63 9.92 7.96
N LYS A 402 7.22 10.67 8.99
CA LYS A 402 6.28 10.18 10.02
C LYS A 402 4.94 9.73 9.44
N TRP A 403 4.46 10.41 8.41
CA TRP A 403 3.21 10.13 7.71
C TRP A 403 3.36 9.13 6.57
N GLN A 404 4.59 8.74 6.21
CA GLN A 404 4.84 7.79 5.14
C GLN A 404 4.55 6.35 5.59
N ASP A 405 4.01 5.57 4.66
CA ASP A 405 3.89 4.14 4.76
C ASP A 405 5.23 3.43 4.41
N LYS A 406 5.25 2.10 4.37
CA LYS A 406 6.47 1.33 4.07
C LYS A 406 6.95 1.50 2.62
N GLU A 407 6.13 2.06 1.75
CA GLU A 407 6.45 2.37 0.35
C GLU A 407 6.96 3.82 0.22
N GLY A 408 6.90 4.60 1.31
CA GLY A 408 7.32 6.00 1.33
C GLY A 408 6.19 6.95 0.95
N TYR A 409 4.94 6.50 0.90
CA TYR A 409 3.79 7.33 0.54
C TYR A 409 3.03 7.79 1.77
N ALA A 410 2.87 9.11 1.88
CA ALA A 410 1.96 9.73 2.83
C ALA A 410 0.52 9.81 2.28
N PRO A 411 -0.51 10.12 3.11
CA PRO A 411 -1.88 10.27 2.63
C PRO A 411 -2.00 11.25 1.45
N LEU A 412 -1.23 12.35 1.48
CA LEU A 412 -1.18 13.31 0.37
C LEU A 412 -0.76 12.66 -0.94
N HIS A 413 0.28 11.82 -0.93
CA HIS A 413 0.74 11.10 -2.11
C HIS A 413 -0.33 10.17 -2.68
N LEU A 414 -1.05 9.44 -1.81
CA LEU A 414 -2.11 8.53 -2.24
C LEU A 414 -3.30 9.27 -2.87
N SER A 415 -3.67 10.45 -2.34
CA SER A 415 -4.71 11.29 -2.95
C SER A 415 -4.32 11.73 -4.37
N VAL A 416 -3.05 12.07 -4.58
CA VAL A 416 -2.51 12.46 -5.89
C VAL A 416 -2.43 11.28 -6.83
N ILE A 417 -1.95 10.11 -6.39
CA ILE A 417 -1.93 8.89 -7.21
C ILE A 417 -3.35 8.48 -7.64
N GLY A 418 -4.33 8.68 -6.75
CA GLY A 418 -5.75 8.47 -7.03
C GLY A 418 -6.37 9.50 -7.98
N GLY A 419 -5.72 10.65 -8.19
CA GLY A 419 -6.25 11.74 -9.02
C GLY A 419 -7.41 12.49 -8.36
N HIS A 420 -7.34 12.68 -7.03
CA HIS A 420 -8.41 13.24 -6.19
C HIS A 420 -8.11 14.69 -5.75
N PRO A 421 -8.32 15.71 -6.61
CA PRO A 421 -7.99 17.10 -6.31
C PRO A 421 -8.65 17.66 -5.04
N LEU A 422 -9.92 17.35 -4.76
CA LEU A 422 -10.59 17.90 -3.57
C LEU A 422 -10.03 17.30 -2.28
N THR A 423 -9.72 16.02 -2.31
CA THR A 423 -9.06 15.32 -1.21
C THR A 423 -7.65 15.85 -0.98
N THR A 424 -6.88 16.06 -2.06
CA THR A 424 -5.57 16.73 -1.98
C THR A 424 -5.68 18.11 -1.34
N LYS A 425 -6.66 18.92 -1.79
CA LYS A 425 -6.92 20.25 -1.21
C LYS A 425 -7.23 20.17 0.28
N ALA A 426 -8.10 19.25 0.69
CA ALA A 426 -8.46 19.09 2.10
C ALA A 426 -7.25 18.70 2.97
N LEU A 427 -6.37 17.81 2.48
CA LEU A 427 -5.15 17.42 3.20
C LEU A 427 -4.17 18.59 3.34
N LEU A 428 -3.98 19.38 2.29
CA LEU A 428 -3.11 20.58 2.32
C LEU A 428 -3.63 21.66 3.27
N GLN A 429 -4.96 21.88 3.28
CA GLN A 429 -5.61 22.81 4.22
C GLN A 429 -5.55 22.30 5.66
N GLY A 430 -5.51 20.98 5.87
CA GLY A 430 -5.38 20.36 7.18
C GLY A 430 -4.05 20.69 7.87
N GLU A 431 -3.02 21.08 7.12
CA GLU A 431 -1.73 21.48 7.69
C GLU A 431 -1.79 22.79 8.47
N ASP A 432 -2.65 23.72 8.03
CA ASP A 432 -2.74 25.07 8.61
C ASP A 432 -3.63 25.13 9.86
N TRP A 433 -3.92 23.98 10.49
CA TRP A 433 -4.88 23.90 11.59
C TRP A 433 -4.41 24.57 12.89
N GLN A 434 -3.10 24.70 13.09
CA GLN A 434 -2.47 25.46 14.19
C GLN A 434 -2.18 26.92 13.81
N GLY A 435 -2.59 27.36 12.62
CA GLY A 435 -2.30 28.67 12.05
C GLY A 435 -1.49 28.56 10.76
N VAL A 436 -1.47 29.65 9.99
CA VAL A 436 -0.64 29.74 8.77
C VAL A 436 0.81 29.94 9.21
N HIS A 437 1.65 28.94 9.02
CA HIS A 437 3.09 29.09 9.23
C HIS A 437 3.68 29.95 8.11
N GLU A 438 4.21 31.14 8.45
CA GLU A 438 4.84 32.06 7.48
C GLU A 438 6.03 31.42 6.74
N ASN A 439 6.63 30.36 7.30
CA ASN A 439 7.76 29.61 6.73
C ASN A 439 7.37 28.27 6.07
N LYS A 440 6.09 28.05 5.71
CA LYS A 440 5.60 26.78 5.14
C LYS A 440 6.41 26.30 3.92
N THR A 441 6.84 27.22 3.06
CA THR A 441 7.66 26.96 1.87
C THR A 441 9.09 26.53 2.24
N GLU A 442 9.67 27.07 3.31
CA GLU A 442 11.01 26.66 3.79
C GLU A 442 10.94 25.30 4.47
N MET A 443 9.92 25.06 5.30
CA MET A 443 9.69 23.79 5.98
C MET A 443 9.53 22.62 4.99
N ARG A 444 8.78 22.81 3.91
CA ARG A 444 8.61 21.79 2.87
C ARG A 444 9.87 21.52 2.05
N LYS A 445 10.78 22.48 1.91
CA LYS A 445 12.06 22.30 1.20
C LYS A 445 13.02 21.38 1.97
N GLU A 446 12.95 21.35 3.29
CA GLU A 446 13.81 20.50 4.12
C GLU A 446 13.38 19.03 4.12
N VAL A 447 12.12 18.74 3.79
CA VAL A 447 11.59 17.39 3.73
C VAL A 447 12.06 16.70 2.45
N ALA A 448 12.94 15.70 2.59
CA ALA A 448 13.65 15.01 1.51
C ALA A 448 12.78 14.46 0.35
N LYS A 449 11.46 14.37 0.53
CA LYS A 449 10.51 13.89 -0.48
C LYS A 449 9.26 14.76 -0.66
N SER A 450 9.20 15.98 -0.12
CA SER A 450 7.98 16.81 -0.31
C SER A 450 7.72 17.07 -1.79
N GLY A 451 8.77 17.32 -2.59
CA GLY A 451 8.63 17.48 -4.04
C GLY A 451 8.26 16.21 -4.83
N ALA A 452 8.31 15.02 -4.22
CA ALA A 452 7.92 13.78 -4.88
C ALA A 452 6.43 13.77 -5.27
N VAL A 453 5.57 14.40 -4.46
CA VAL A 453 4.14 14.50 -4.76
C VAL A 453 3.87 15.36 -6.00
N LEU A 454 4.65 16.43 -6.20
CA LEU A 454 4.58 17.29 -7.40
C LEU A 454 5.04 16.54 -8.64
N ALA A 455 6.11 15.75 -8.53
CA ALA A 455 6.59 14.88 -9.60
C ALA A 455 5.53 13.84 -10.00
N LEU A 456 4.83 13.23 -9.04
CA LEU A 456 3.72 12.30 -9.30
C LEU A 456 2.55 12.99 -10.01
N ALA A 457 2.07 14.13 -9.50
CA ALA A 457 0.98 14.89 -10.13
C ALA A 457 1.30 15.26 -11.58
N THR A 458 2.54 15.71 -11.81
CA THR A 458 3.02 16.07 -13.15
C THR A 458 3.11 14.86 -14.07
N LYS A 459 3.63 13.73 -13.57
CA LYS A 459 3.73 12.48 -14.33
C LYS A 459 2.37 11.93 -14.78
N PHE A 460 1.30 12.17 -14.01
CA PHE A 460 -0.07 11.76 -14.38
C PHE A 460 -0.87 12.84 -15.12
N ASN A 461 -0.25 13.99 -15.44
CA ASN A 461 -0.89 15.14 -16.07
C ASN A 461 -2.06 15.75 -15.26
N TYR A 462 -1.97 15.73 -13.94
CA TYR A 462 -2.98 16.31 -13.07
C TYR A 462 -2.77 17.81 -12.86
N LYS A 463 -2.98 18.60 -13.91
CA LYS A 463 -2.75 20.05 -13.92
C LYS A 463 -3.31 20.77 -12.68
N VAL A 464 -4.56 20.49 -12.30
CA VAL A 464 -5.22 21.12 -11.14
C VAL A 464 -4.48 20.80 -9.83
N ILE A 465 -4.00 19.56 -9.68
CA ILE A 465 -3.22 19.14 -8.52
C ILE A 465 -1.82 19.80 -8.55
N VAL A 466 -1.20 19.91 -9.72
CA VAL A 466 0.08 20.62 -9.90
C VAL A 466 -0.05 22.08 -9.46
N GLU A 467 -1.11 22.78 -9.89
CA GLU A 467 -1.40 24.16 -9.46
C GLU A 467 -1.50 24.26 -7.93
N MET A 468 -2.30 23.40 -7.29
CA MET A 468 -2.46 23.41 -5.83
C MET A 468 -1.17 23.12 -5.07
N LEU A 469 -0.34 22.17 -5.54
CA LEU A 469 0.92 21.82 -4.88
C LEU A 469 1.96 22.95 -5.01
N VAL A 470 1.99 23.62 -6.16
CA VAL A 470 2.83 24.81 -6.39
C VAL A 470 2.42 25.95 -5.45
N GLU A 471 1.11 26.20 -5.32
CA GLU A 471 0.57 27.20 -4.39
C GLU A 471 0.81 26.82 -2.91
N ALA A 472 0.86 25.53 -2.58
CA ALA A 472 1.12 25.04 -1.24
C ALA A 472 2.60 25.09 -0.80
N GLY A 473 3.50 25.61 -1.64
CA GLY A 473 4.91 25.79 -1.29
C GLY A 473 5.76 24.52 -1.43
N VAL A 474 5.30 23.49 -2.17
CA VAL A 474 6.10 22.30 -2.48
C VAL A 474 7.28 22.70 -3.37
N ASP A 475 8.48 22.20 -3.09
CA ASP A 475 9.69 22.52 -3.89
C ASP A 475 9.52 22.12 -5.37
N ILE A 476 9.36 23.12 -6.23
CA ILE A 476 9.21 22.98 -7.68
C ILE A 476 10.44 22.34 -8.34
N ASN A 477 11.62 22.55 -7.76
CA ASN A 477 12.91 22.11 -8.31
C ASN A 477 13.44 20.84 -7.66
N TRP A 478 12.62 20.17 -6.84
CA TRP A 478 12.97 18.89 -6.25
C TRP A 478 13.35 17.88 -7.34
N ARG A 479 14.41 17.13 -7.07
CA ARG A 479 14.96 16.13 -7.99
C ARG A 479 14.70 14.74 -7.46
N ASP A 480 14.20 13.88 -8.35
CA ASP A 480 14.10 12.47 -8.03
C ASP A 480 15.47 11.79 -8.02
N LYS A 481 15.51 10.49 -7.72
CA LYS A 481 16.75 9.69 -7.69
C LYS A 481 17.47 9.62 -9.04
N THR A 482 16.82 10.00 -10.13
CA THR A 482 17.39 10.08 -11.47
C THR A 482 17.82 11.50 -11.87
N GLY A 483 17.62 12.47 -10.97
CA GLY A 483 17.92 13.87 -11.22
C GLY A 483 16.82 14.61 -11.99
N GLU A 484 15.67 13.97 -12.24
CA GLU A 484 14.56 14.59 -12.97
C GLU A 484 13.74 15.47 -12.02
N THR A 485 13.41 16.68 -12.48
CA THR A 485 12.45 17.60 -11.81
C THR A 485 11.05 17.42 -12.38
N ALA A 486 10.04 18.04 -11.76
CA ALA A 486 8.69 18.08 -12.30
C ALA A 486 8.67 18.63 -13.74
N LEU A 487 9.48 19.64 -14.06
CA LEU A 487 9.55 20.22 -15.41
C LEU A 487 10.12 19.22 -16.44
N HIS A 488 11.15 18.45 -16.07
CA HIS A 488 11.66 17.35 -16.92
C HIS A 488 10.55 16.33 -17.23
N LEU A 489 9.78 15.95 -16.21
CA LEU A 489 8.65 15.03 -16.39
C LEU A 489 7.59 15.62 -17.33
N ALA A 490 7.23 16.89 -17.15
CA ALA A 490 6.26 17.55 -18.00
C ALA A 490 6.71 17.58 -19.47
N ALA A 491 7.96 17.98 -19.72
CA ALA A 491 8.54 18.02 -21.07
C ALA A 491 8.63 16.61 -21.69
N ARG A 492 9.09 15.62 -20.92
CA ARG A 492 9.26 14.23 -21.37
C ARG A 492 7.95 13.58 -21.80
N PHE A 493 6.86 13.87 -21.10
CA PHE A 493 5.55 13.31 -21.39
C PHE A 493 4.64 14.23 -22.23
N GLY A 494 5.11 15.42 -22.61
CA GLY A 494 4.34 16.39 -23.41
C GLY A 494 3.16 17.01 -22.64
N HIS A 495 3.30 17.19 -21.33
CA HIS A 495 2.25 17.76 -20.46
C HIS A 495 2.36 19.29 -20.44
N ASP A 496 2.02 19.92 -21.56
CA ASP A 496 2.20 21.36 -21.80
C ASP A 496 1.57 22.24 -20.71
N ASP A 497 0.38 21.89 -20.24
CA ASP A 497 -0.31 22.69 -19.23
C ASP A 497 0.35 22.57 -17.86
N CYS A 498 0.86 21.39 -17.49
CA CYS A 498 1.68 21.24 -16.28
C CYS A 498 2.97 22.06 -16.41
N ALA A 499 3.63 22.04 -17.57
CA ALA A 499 4.84 22.82 -17.81
C ALA A 499 4.59 24.33 -17.67
N LYS A 500 3.47 24.85 -18.20
CA LYS A 500 3.08 26.26 -18.05
C LYS A 500 2.89 26.64 -16.58
N VAL A 501 2.27 25.77 -15.78
CA VAL A 501 2.07 26.01 -14.34
C VAL A 501 3.42 26.06 -13.61
N LEU A 502 4.32 25.11 -13.87
CA LEU A 502 5.64 25.03 -13.25
C LEU A 502 6.54 26.23 -13.62
N LEU A 503 6.51 26.66 -14.88
CA LEU A 503 7.27 27.82 -15.36
C LEU A 503 6.71 29.15 -14.83
N LYS A 504 5.39 29.24 -14.68
CA LYS A 504 4.74 30.39 -14.04
C LYS A 504 5.17 30.48 -12.57
N GLY A 505 5.14 29.34 -11.85
CA GLY A 505 5.48 29.24 -10.43
C GLY A 505 4.64 30.15 -9.54
N THR A 506 5.21 30.54 -8.40
CA THR A 506 4.68 31.55 -7.47
C THR A 506 5.62 32.77 -7.41
N SER A 507 5.31 33.75 -6.55
CA SER A 507 6.24 34.84 -6.22
C SER A 507 7.52 34.36 -5.52
N GLU A 508 7.46 33.21 -4.85
CA GLU A 508 8.54 32.68 -4.01
C GLU A 508 9.42 31.64 -4.73
N GLN A 509 8.86 30.91 -5.69
CA GLN A 509 9.57 29.85 -6.40
C GLN A 509 9.11 29.68 -7.85
N LYS A 510 10.05 29.31 -8.73
CA LYS A 510 9.81 29.01 -10.14
C LYS A 510 10.67 27.83 -10.58
N ALA A 511 10.24 27.14 -11.63
CA ALA A 511 11.03 26.08 -12.22
C ALA A 511 12.32 26.62 -12.83
N ASP A 512 13.45 26.03 -12.46
CA ASP A 512 14.76 26.31 -13.02
C ASP A 512 14.97 25.46 -14.29
N THR A 513 15.15 26.14 -15.42
CA THR A 513 15.34 25.53 -16.74
C THR A 513 16.76 25.01 -16.96
N GLU A 514 17.71 25.40 -16.12
CA GLU A 514 19.13 25.05 -16.26
C GLU A 514 19.51 23.79 -15.48
N ILE A 515 18.56 23.20 -14.74
CA ILE A 515 18.80 21.94 -14.03
C ILE A 515 19.04 20.82 -15.04
N MET A 516 20.23 20.23 -15.00
CA MET A 516 20.57 19.09 -15.85
C MET A 516 20.06 17.76 -15.30
N GLU A 517 19.54 16.90 -16.18
CA GLU A 517 19.29 15.47 -15.92
C GLU A 517 20.62 14.71 -15.65
N SER A 518 20.60 13.70 -14.77
CA SER A 518 21.82 13.01 -14.26
C SER A 518 22.14 11.61 -14.78
#